data_AF-A0A9P8AT54-F1
#
_entry.id   AF-A0A9P8AT54-F1
#
_cell.length_a   1.000
_cell.length_b   1.000
_cell.length_c   1.000
_cell.angle_alpha   90.00
_cell.angle_beta   90.00
_cell.angle_gamma   90.00
#
_symmetry.space_group_name_H-M   'P 1'
#
loop_
_entity.id
_entity.type
_entity.pdbx_description
1 polymer ?
#
loop_
_entity_poly.entity_id
_entity_poly.type
_entity_poly.pdbx_seq_one_letter_code
_entity_poly.pdbx_strand_id
1 'polypeptide(L)'
;MAFSLPVAKCIIRQTLQALQLLHDCGYVHNDIKTNNIMAVLPGSRNRASLSKDIQSYIETHPAETYEPLRLPGLTPEPIVTVKSQLLPDMDLRPDLSNLNIKLIDFGEAEPAGKRLMKSSQPSVFRPPESILGFSWSTPSDIWAVGCIAFELVADYHLFSQEDFDRAMHI
;
A
#
# COMPACT_ATOMS: atom_id res chain seq x y z
N MET A 1 -11.07 -4.13 5.81
CA MET A 1 -11.62 -3.46 7.01
C MET A 1 -11.54 -1.96 6.80
N ALA A 2 -12.66 -1.24 6.90
CA ALA A 2 -12.67 0.23 6.85
C ALA A 2 -11.91 0.86 8.03
N PHE A 3 -11.09 1.87 7.77
CA PHE A 3 -10.44 2.69 8.78
C PHE A 3 -11.40 3.72 9.38
N SER A 4 -11.15 4.09 10.63
CA SER A 4 -11.84 5.24 11.24
C SER A 4 -11.45 6.54 10.52
N LEU A 5 -12.37 7.51 10.48
CA LEU A 5 -12.11 8.81 9.85
C LEU A 5 -10.83 9.52 10.36
N PRO A 6 -10.51 9.52 11.66
CA PRO A 6 -9.25 10.09 12.14
C PRO A 6 -8.01 9.42 11.53
N VAL A 7 -8.02 8.09 11.41
CA VAL A 7 -6.90 7.33 10.84
C VAL A 7 -6.80 7.55 9.34
N ALA A 8 -7.91 7.47 8.60
CA ALA A 8 -7.92 7.77 7.17
C ALA A 8 -7.39 9.18 6.88
N LYS A 9 -7.85 10.20 7.63
CA LYS A 9 -7.31 11.57 7.53
C LYS A 9 -5.82 11.64 7.83
N CYS A 10 -5.34 10.89 8.81
CA CYS A 10 -3.93 10.82 9.16
C CYS A 10 -3.08 10.28 7.99
N ILE A 11 -3.53 9.20 7.36
CA ILE A 11 -2.87 8.57 6.20
C ILE A 11 -2.87 9.55 5.02
N ILE A 12 -4.06 10.04 4.62
CA ILE A 12 -4.20 10.94 3.45
C ILE A 12 -3.37 12.21 3.61
N ARG A 13 -3.35 12.81 4.80
CA ARG A 13 -2.53 14.01 5.06
C ARG A 13 -1.05 13.73 4.83
N GLN A 14 -0.53 12.61 5.33
CA GLN A 14 0.88 12.25 5.18
C GLN A 14 1.22 11.88 3.72
N THR A 15 0.32 11.21 3.02
CA THR A 15 0.48 10.90 1.58
C THR A 15 0.54 12.19 0.76
N LEU A 16 -0.36 13.14 1.02
CA LEU A 16 -0.34 14.45 0.35
C LEU A 16 0.93 15.24 0.65
N GLN A 17 1.46 15.17 1.88
CA GLN A 17 2.74 15.80 2.23
C GLN A 17 3.92 15.19 1.46
N ALA A 18 3.94 13.86 1.30
CA ALA A 18 4.97 13.18 0.51
C ALA A 18 4.86 13.53 -0.98
N LEU A 19 3.64 13.58 -1.52
CA LEU A 19 3.37 13.97 -2.90
C LEU A 19 3.74 15.42 -3.18
N GLN A 20 3.42 16.35 -2.26
CA GLN A 20 3.83 17.75 -2.41
C GLN A 20 5.35 17.86 -2.60
N LEU A 21 6.13 17.16 -1.78
CA LEU A 21 7.59 17.15 -1.92
C LEU A 21 8.03 16.58 -3.29
N LEU A 22 7.43 15.48 -3.73
CA LEU A 22 7.74 14.87 -5.02
C LEU A 22 7.40 15.80 -6.19
N HIS A 23 6.25 16.45 -6.13
CA HIS A 23 5.74 17.39 -7.13
C HIS A 23 6.60 18.66 -7.18
N ASP A 24 7.05 19.16 -6.03
CA ASP A 24 7.99 20.28 -5.91
C ASP A 24 9.36 19.94 -6.52
N CYS A 25 9.75 18.66 -6.48
CA CYS A 25 10.92 18.15 -7.19
C CYS A 25 10.69 17.98 -8.71
N GLY A 26 9.49 18.24 -9.21
CA GLY A 26 9.14 18.17 -10.64
C GLY A 26 8.84 16.75 -11.13
N TYR A 27 8.39 15.85 -10.26
CA TYR A 27 8.03 14.47 -10.61
C TYR A 27 6.55 14.17 -10.31
N VAL A 28 6.00 13.22 -11.04
CA VAL A 28 4.70 12.58 -10.81
C VAL A 28 4.97 11.14 -10.38
N HIS A 29 4.23 10.60 -9.41
CA HIS A 29 4.44 9.24 -8.89
C HIS A 29 3.89 8.15 -9.81
N ASN A 30 2.70 8.35 -10.39
CA ASN A 30 2.02 7.46 -11.35
C ASN A 30 1.60 6.07 -10.88
N ASP A 31 1.95 5.67 -9.67
CA ASP A 31 1.47 4.41 -9.09
C ASP A 31 0.95 4.58 -7.65
N ILE A 32 0.12 5.61 -7.45
CA ILE A 32 -0.50 5.85 -6.14
C ILE A 32 -1.60 4.83 -5.86
N LYS A 33 -1.37 3.96 -4.87
CA LYS A 33 -2.29 2.93 -4.36
C LYS A 33 -1.95 2.60 -2.90
N THR A 34 -2.89 1.98 -2.19
CA THR A 34 -2.71 1.59 -0.77
C THR A 34 -1.49 0.70 -0.54
N ASN A 35 -1.15 -0.18 -1.49
CA ASN A 35 0.04 -1.05 -1.41
C ASN A 35 1.38 -0.28 -1.41
N ASN A 36 1.41 0.94 -1.96
CA ASN A 36 2.61 1.78 -2.02
C ASN A 36 2.68 2.77 -0.84
N ILE A 37 1.81 2.60 0.17
CA ILE A 37 1.82 3.37 1.42
C ILE A 37 2.16 2.42 2.56
N MET A 38 3.33 2.58 3.15
CA MET A 38 3.79 1.72 4.26
C MET A 38 3.73 2.42 5.60
N ALA A 39 3.28 1.70 6.63
CA ALA A 39 3.40 2.15 8.01
C ALA A 39 4.86 2.04 8.49
N VAL A 40 5.34 3.08 9.16
CA VAL A 40 6.63 3.10 9.83
C VAL A 40 6.44 2.53 11.23
N LEU A 41 7.21 1.49 11.56
CA LEU A 41 7.18 0.87 12.89
C LEU A 41 7.79 1.84 13.93
N PRO A 42 7.04 2.29 14.95
CA PRO A 42 7.50 3.30 15.91
C PRO A 42 8.78 2.94 16.68
N GLY A 43 9.00 1.65 16.97
CA GLY A 43 10.21 1.16 17.65
C GLY A 43 11.49 1.23 16.78
N SER A 44 11.35 1.40 15.46
CA SER A 44 12.46 1.40 14.51
C SER A 44 13.21 2.73 14.49
N ARG A 45 14.15 2.90 15.43
CA ARG A 45 15.06 4.07 15.44
C ARG A 45 16.05 4.06 14.28
N ASN A 46 16.49 2.86 13.89
CA ASN A 46 17.36 2.61 12.75
C ASN A 46 17.26 1.14 12.32
N ARG A 47 17.76 0.84 11.11
CA ARG A 47 17.71 -0.51 10.51
C ARG A 47 18.32 -1.59 11.41
N ALA A 48 19.42 -1.29 12.10
CA ALA A 48 20.12 -2.26 12.95
C ALA A 48 19.30 -2.62 14.20
N SER A 49 18.65 -1.64 14.83
CA SER A 49 17.72 -1.87 15.93
C SER A 49 16.54 -2.72 15.46
N LEU A 50 15.92 -2.35 14.34
CA LEU A 50 14.77 -3.08 13.82
C LEU A 50 15.09 -4.55 13.51
N SER A 51 16.24 -4.83 12.88
CA SER A 51 16.65 -6.22 12.64
C SER A 51 16.81 -7.01 13.93
N LYS A 52 17.31 -6.36 14.99
CA LYS A 52 17.47 -7.00 16.30
C LYS A 52 16.11 -7.26 16.96
N ASP A 53 15.19 -6.31 16.87
CA ASP A 53 13.84 -6.42 17.44
C ASP A 53 13.04 -7.52 16.72
N ILE A 54 13.11 -7.59 15.38
CA ILE A 54 12.52 -8.66 14.57
C ILE A 54 13.11 -10.02 14.96
N GLN A 55 14.44 -10.12 15.04
CA GLN A 55 15.11 -11.36 15.41
C GLN A 55 14.68 -11.82 16.80
N SER A 56 14.68 -10.91 17.79
CA SER A 56 14.24 -11.22 19.14
C SER A 56 12.76 -11.63 19.20
N TYR A 57 11.90 -11.05 18.37
CA TYR A 57 10.49 -11.44 18.28
C TYR A 57 10.35 -12.86 17.74
N ILE A 58 11.01 -13.19 16.62
CA ILE A 58 10.98 -14.53 16.01
C ILE A 58 11.50 -15.59 16.98
N GLU A 59 12.56 -15.29 17.74
CA GLU A 59 13.12 -16.21 18.74
C GLU A 59 12.19 -16.45 19.92
N THR A 60 11.44 -15.44 20.36
CA THR A 60 10.52 -15.53 21.51
C THR A 60 9.12 -16.01 21.12
N HIS A 61 8.77 -15.93 19.84
CA HIS A 61 7.48 -16.34 19.28
C HIS A 61 7.70 -17.25 18.07
N PRO A 62 8.22 -18.48 18.27
CA PRO A 62 8.47 -19.39 17.17
C PRO A 62 7.17 -19.76 16.46
N ALA A 63 7.32 -20.10 15.17
CA ALA A 63 6.20 -20.51 14.33
C ALA A 63 5.46 -21.72 14.94
N GLU A 64 4.17 -21.57 15.18
CA GLU A 64 3.33 -22.68 15.61
C GLU A 64 2.95 -23.56 14.42
N THR A 65 2.83 -24.87 14.65
CA THR A 65 2.42 -25.82 13.63
C THR A 65 1.10 -26.50 13.99
N TYR A 66 0.37 -26.96 12.98
CA TYR A 66 -0.70 -27.93 13.19
C TYR A 66 -0.11 -29.31 13.47
N GLU A 67 -0.95 -30.22 13.98
CA GLU A 67 -0.57 -31.62 14.14
C GLU A 67 -0.07 -32.20 12.80
N PRO A 68 1.12 -32.84 12.76
CA PRO A 68 1.69 -33.34 11.52
C PRO A 68 0.77 -34.36 10.83
N LEU A 69 0.44 -34.11 9.57
CA LEU A 69 -0.42 -34.99 8.79
C LEU A 69 0.40 -36.11 8.15
N ARG A 70 0.10 -37.36 8.47
CA ARG A 70 0.75 -38.53 7.84
C ARG A 70 -0.06 -39.00 6.64
N LEU A 71 0.51 -38.86 5.44
CA LEU A 71 -0.06 -39.34 4.18
C LEU A 71 0.96 -40.25 3.46
N PRO A 72 1.08 -41.53 3.86
CA PRO A 72 2.09 -42.45 3.32
C PRO A 72 2.01 -42.66 1.80
N GLY A 73 0.85 -42.40 1.20
CA GLY A 73 0.66 -42.46 -0.25
C GLY A 73 1.18 -41.24 -1.02
N LEU A 74 1.55 -40.17 -0.31
CA LEU A 74 2.06 -38.93 -0.91
C LEU A 74 3.54 -38.72 -0.57
N THR A 75 3.90 -38.84 0.70
CA THR A 75 5.28 -38.71 1.17
C THR A 75 5.55 -39.62 2.37
N PRO A 76 6.78 -40.13 2.52
CA PRO A 76 7.15 -40.94 3.68
C PRO A 76 7.23 -40.13 4.98
N GLU A 77 7.51 -38.83 4.90
CA GLU A 77 7.58 -37.90 6.03
C GLU A 77 6.20 -37.29 6.40
N PRO A 78 5.98 -36.90 7.66
CA PRO A 78 4.80 -36.13 8.02
C PRO A 78 4.82 -34.73 7.37
N ILE A 79 3.67 -34.30 6.85
CA ILE A 79 3.49 -32.94 6.35
C ILE A 79 3.21 -32.03 7.55
N VAL A 80 4.10 -31.05 7.74
CA VAL A 80 3.97 -30.03 8.78
C VAL A 80 3.50 -28.73 8.15
N THR A 81 2.34 -28.25 8.57
CA THR A 81 1.81 -26.95 8.14
C THR A 81 1.91 -25.94 9.27
N VAL A 82 2.29 -24.71 8.92
CA VAL A 82 2.47 -23.60 9.87
C VAL A 82 1.13 -22.91 10.09
N LYS A 83 0.82 -22.57 11.34
CA LYS A 83 -0.34 -21.76 11.71
C LYS A 83 -0.05 -20.30 11.39
N SER A 84 -1.04 -19.62 10.80
CA SER A 84 -0.97 -18.17 10.66
C SER A 84 -1.05 -17.54 12.05
N GLN A 85 -0.02 -16.78 12.41
CA GLN A 85 0.05 -16.04 13.66
C GLN A 85 0.02 -14.55 13.32
N LEU A 86 -0.60 -13.75 14.20
CA LEU A 86 -0.65 -12.31 14.03
C LEU A 86 0.76 -11.73 14.13
N LEU A 87 1.03 -10.73 13.30
CA LEU A 87 2.22 -9.91 13.47
C LEU A 87 2.05 -9.06 14.73
N PRO A 88 3.15 -8.79 15.46
CA PRO A 88 3.09 -7.89 16.58
C PRO A 88 2.73 -6.49 16.09
N ASP A 89 2.00 -5.73 16.91
CA ASP A 89 1.68 -4.33 16.61
C ASP A 89 2.93 -3.42 16.59
N MET A 90 4.10 -3.95 17.00
CA MET A 90 5.42 -3.28 16.93
C MET A 90 5.39 -1.84 17.47
N ASP A 91 4.74 -1.66 18.61
CA ASP A 91 4.51 -0.38 19.31
C ASP A 91 3.49 0.58 18.66
N LEU A 92 2.72 0.15 17.65
CA LEU A 92 1.55 0.89 17.22
C LEU A 92 0.49 0.89 18.32
N ARG A 93 -0.08 2.07 18.57
CA ARG A 93 -1.18 2.20 19.52
C ARG A 93 -2.46 1.63 18.91
N PRO A 94 -3.38 1.05 19.72
CA PRO A 94 -4.65 0.53 19.21
C PRO A 94 -5.50 1.56 18.44
N ASP A 95 -5.41 2.84 18.81
CA ASP A 95 -6.09 3.96 18.14
C ASP A 95 -5.31 4.52 16.94
N LEU A 96 -4.14 3.95 16.64
CA LEU A 96 -3.20 4.37 15.59
C LEU A 96 -2.80 5.85 15.71
N SER A 97 -2.83 6.43 16.91
CA SER A 97 -2.49 7.85 17.11
C SER A 97 -1.01 8.15 16.81
N ASN A 98 -0.16 7.12 16.84
CA ASN A 98 1.27 7.21 16.50
C ASN A 98 1.60 6.65 15.11
N LEU A 99 0.58 6.45 14.26
CA LEU A 99 0.78 6.00 12.89
C LEU A 99 1.54 7.05 12.08
N ASN A 100 2.72 6.65 11.60
CA ASN A 100 3.52 7.39 10.64
C ASN A 100 3.58 6.55 9.35
N ILE A 101 3.43 7.18 8.18
CA ILE A 101 3.49 6.47 6.89
C ILE A 101 4.61 7.00 6.02
N LYS A 102 5.02 6.18 5.05
CA LYS A 102 5.92 6.58 3.96
C LYS A 102 5.34 6.11 2.64
N LEU A 103 5.37 7.01 1.66
CA LEU A 103 5.18 6.66 0.27
C LEU A 103 6.43 5.93 -0.23
N ILE A 104 6.22 4.84 -0.95
CA ILE A 104 7.28 3.98 -1.49
C ILE A 104 7.01 3.70 -2.98
N ASP A 105 7.95 2.98 -3.60
CA ASP A 105 7.87 2.49 -4.98
C ASP A 105 7.73 3.58 -6.05
N PHE A 106 8.87 4.24 -6.32
CA PHE A 106 9.00 5.27 -7.34
C PHE A 106 9.36 4.69 -8.72
N GLY A 107 9.11 3.39 -8.96
CA GLY A 107 9.48 2.71 -10.21
C GLY A 107 8.79 3.29 -11.45
N GLU A 108 7.58 3.80 -11.29
CA GLU A 108 6.77 4.42 -12.35
C GLU A 108 6.83 5.97 -12.34
N ALA A 109 7.67 6.56 -11.48
CA ALA A 109 7.73 8.00 -11.32
C ALA A 109 8.33 8.67 -12.56
N GLU A 110 7.69 9.74 -13.05
CA GLU A 110 8.10 10.43 -14.27
C GLU A 110 8.21 11.96 -14.09
N PRO A 111 9.12 12.64 -14.82
CA PRO A 111 9.18 14.11 -14.79
C PRO A 111 7.87 14.77 -15.26
N ALA A 112 7.33 15.67 -14.45
CA ALA A 112 6.05 16.34 -14.67
C ALA A 112 6.00 17.23 -15.93
N GLY A 113 7.17 17.69 -16.41
CA GLY A 113 7.31 18.53 -17.60
C GLY A 113 7.26 17.80 -18.94
N LYS A 114 7.19 16.46 -18.94
CA LYS A 114 7.01 15.69 -20.18
C LYS A 114 5.55 15.69 -20.61
N ARG A 115 5.29 15.62 -21.92
CA ARG A 115 3.94 15.32 -22.41
C ARG A 115 3.70 13.83 -22.23
N LEU A 116 3.02 13.48 -21.14
CA LEU A 116 2.74 12.10 -20.79
C LEU A 116 1.43 11.66 -21.47
N MET A 117 1.49 10.57 -22.22
CA MET A 117 0.35 10.05 -23.01
C MET A 117 -0.10 8.66 -22.57
N LYS A 118 0.81 7.83 -22.06
CA LYS A 118 0.49 6.51 -21.54
C LYS A 118 0.67 6.52 -20.03
N SER A 119 -0.44 6.46 -19.29
CA SER A 119 -0.38 6.40 -17.83
C SER A 119 -0.02 4.99 -17.36
N SER A 120 0.93 4.92 -16.42
CA SER A 120 1.25 3.72 -15.64
C SER A 120 0.32 3.52 -14.44
N GLN A 121 -0.58 4.48 -14.18
CA GLN A 121 -1.54 4.39 -13.09
C GLN A 121 -2.44 3.16 -13.27
N PRO A 122 -2.65 2.34 -12.23
CA PRO A 122 -3.57 1.22 -12.28
C PRO A 122 -4.98 1.68 -12.69
N SER A 123 -5.72 0.82 -13.40
CA SER A 123 -7.04 1.11 -13.97
C SER A 123 -8.02 1.75 -12.99
N VAL A 124 -8.17 1.18 -11.79
CA VAL A 124 -9.10 1.65 -10.74
C VAL A 124 -8.72 3.01 -10.13
N PHE A 125 -7.48 3.45 -10.34
CA PHE A 125 -6.95 4.73 -9.85
C PHE A 125 -6.65 5.71 -11.00
N ARG A 126 -6.95 5.34 -12.25
CA ARG A 126 -6.57 6.14 -13.41
C ARG A 126 -7.46 7.38 -13.53
N PRO A 127 -6.87 8.58 -13.71
CA PRO A 127 -7.65 9.79 -13.83
C PRO A 127 -8.34 9.88 -15.20
N PRO A 128 -9.49 10.58 -15.28
CA PRO A 128 -10.32 10.64 -16.49
C PRO A 128 -9.57 11.26 -17.67
N GLU A 129 -8.74 12.28 -17.48
CA GLU A 129 -7.93 12.87 -18.55
C GLU A 129 -7.00 11.85 -19.21
N SER A 130 -6.45 10.90 -18.44
CA SER A 130 -5.64 9.82 -19.01
C SER A 130 -6.49 8.79 -19.75
N ILE A 131 -7.69 8.49 -19.27
CA ILE A 131 -8.62 7.55 -19.95
C ILE A 131 -9.04 8.14 -21.31
N LEU A 132 -9.32 9.44 -21.34
CA LEU A 132 -9.71 10.19 -22.52
C LEU A 132 -8.54 10.53 -23.47
N GLY A 133 -7.30 10.10 -23.16
CA GLY A 133 -6.12 10.33 -23.99
C GLY A 133 -5.58 11.76 -23.97
N PHE A 134 -6.01 12.59 -23.03
CA PHE A 134 -5.43 13.92 -22.80
C PHE A 134 -4.09 13.82 -22.06
N SER A 135 -3.30 14.90 -22.17
CA SER A 135 -2.08 15.01 -21.38
C SER A 135 -2.41 15.10 -19.90
N TRP A 136 -1.60 14.43 -19.10
CA TRP A 136 -1.74 14.36 -17.65
C TRP A 136 -0.41 14.72 -16.97
N SER A 137 -0.43 15.01 -15.68
CA SER A 137 0.75 15.42 -14.89
C SER A 137 0.49 15.20 -13.39
N THR A 138 1.06 16.01 -12.51
CA THR A 138 0.90 15.92 -11.04
C THR A 138 -0.56 15.81 -10.53
N PRO A 139 -1.60 16.38 -11.18
CA PRO A 139 -2.98 16.18 -10.75
C PRO A 139 -3.46 14.71 -10.80
N SER A 140 -2.81 13.87 -11.62
CA SER A 140 -3.10 12.43 -11.69
C SER A 140 -2.92 11.74 -10.34
N ASP A 141 -1.85 12.07 -9.62
CA ASP A 141 -1.59 11.50 -8.29
C ASP A 141 -2.67 11.95 -7.30
N ILE A 142 -3.16 13.19 -7.43
CA ILE A 142 -4.20 13.75 -6.56
C ILE A 142 -5.54 13.05 -6.78
N TRP A 143 -5.88 12.72 -8.02
CA TRP A 143 -7.04 11.89 -8.34
C TRP A 143 -6.94 10.53 -7.65
N ALA A 144 -5.79 9.85 -7.79
CA ALA A 144 -5.57 8.56 -7.16
C ALA A 144 -5.65 8.63 -5.62
N VAL A 145 -5.17 9.71 -4.99
CA VAL A 145 -5.37 9.95 -3.54
C VAL A 145 -6.86 10.06 -3.19
N GLY A 146 -7.69 10.69 -4.03
CA GLY A 146 -9.13 10.73 -3.85
C GLY A 146 -9.77 9.34 -3.83
N CYS A 147 -9.37 8.47 -4.77
CA CYS A 147 -9.80 7.07 -4.78
C CYS A 147 -9.35 6.31 -3.53
N ILE A 148 -8.09 6.49 -3.07
CA ILE A 148 -7.59 5.87 -1.83
C ILE A 148 -8.37 6.40 -0.62
N ALA A 149 -8.69 7.69 -0.55
CA ALA A 149 -9.43 8.26 0.56
C ALA A 149 -10.82 7.62 0.71
N PHE A 150 -11.49 7.34 -0.42
CA PHE A 150 -12.72 6.56 -0.44
C PHE A 150 -12.48 5.12 0.03
N GLU A 151 -11.50 4.43 -0.57
CA GLU A 151 -11.18 3.03 -0.25
C GLU A 151 -10.90 2.81 1.25
N LEU A 152 -10.13 3.71 1.87
CA LEU A 152 -9.80 3.64 3.29
C LEU A 152 -11.04 3.68 4.20
N VAL A 153 -12.11 4.36 3.80
CA VAL A 153 -13.32 4.55 4.61
C VAL A 153 -14.44 3.58 4.20
N ALA A 154 -14.50 3.21 2.93
CA ALA A 154 -15.55 2.38 2.35
C ALA A 154 -15.21 0.89 2.36
N ASP A 155 -13.93 0.53 2.43
CA ASP A 155 -13.41 -0.85 2.33
C ASP A 155 -13.62 -1.53 0.96
N TYR A 156 -13.79 -0.72 -0.09
CA TYR A 156 -13.81 -1.15 -1.49
C TYR A 156 -13.36 -0.01 -2.41
N HIS A 157 -12.95 -0.33 -3.64
CA HIS A 157 -12.48 0.67 -4.60
C HIS A 157 -13.62 1.59 -5.06
N LEU A 158 -13.33 2.88 -5.25
CA LEU A 158 -14.28 3.85 -5.78
C LEU A 158 -14.75 3.51 -7.21
N PHE A 159 -13.83 2.97 -8.01
CA PHE A 159 -14.08 2.51 -9.37
C PHE A 159 -13.65 1.05 -9.53
N SER A 160 -14.36 0.32 -10.37
CA SER A 160 -14.06 -1.07 -10.70
C SER A 160 -13.28 -1.22 -12.01
N GLN A 161 -12.72 -2.40 -12.26
CA GLN A 161 -12.16 -2.73 -13.57
C GLN A 161 -13.23 -2.66 -14.68
N GLU A 162 -14.47 -3.03 -14.38
CA GLU A 162 -15.57 -2.95 -15.34
C GLU A 162 -15.88 -1.51 -15.75
N ASP A 163 -15.81 -0.56 -14.80
CA ASP A 163 -16.00 0.87 -15.10
C ASP A 163 -14.90 1.37 -16.05
N PHE A 164 -13.67 0.94 -15.81
CA PHE A 164 -12.54 1.26 -16.69
C PHE A 164 -12.71 0.65 -18.09
N ASP A 165 -13.06 -0.63 -18.18
CA ASP A 165 -13.25 -1.32 -19.45
C ASP A 165 -14.35 -0.65 -20.28
N ARG A 166 -15.48 -0.29 -19.64
CA ARG A 166 -16.56 0.47 -20.30
C ARG A 166 -16.09 1.82 -20.83
N ALA A 167 -15.26 2.54 -20.07
CA ALA A 167 -14.75 3.84 -20.47
C ALA A 167 -13.78 3.77 -21.66
N MET A 168 -13.06 2.66 -21.82
CA MET A 168 -12.16 2.41 -22.96
C MET A 168 -12.89 2.05 -24.27
N HIS A 169 -14.19 1.78 -24.21
CA HIS A 169 -15.04 1.45 -25.37
C HIS A 169 -15.87 2.64 -25.89
N ILE A 170 -15.61 3.85 -25.39
CA ILE A 170 -16.23 5.12 -25.81
C ILE A 170 -15.41 5.72 -26.96
#